data_AF-A0A942IFK8-F1
#
_entry.id   AF-A0A942IFK8-F1
#
_cell.length_a   1.000
_cell.length_b   1.000
_cell.length_c   1.000
_cell.angle_alpha   90.00
_cell.angle_beta   90.00
_cell.angle_gamma   90.00
#
_symmetry.space_group_name_H-M   'P 1'
#
loop_
_entity.id
_entity.type
_entity.pdbx_description
1 polymer ?
#
loop_
_entity_poly.entity_id
_entity_poly.type
_entity_poly.pdbx_seq_one_letter_code
_entity_poly.pdbx_strand_id
1 'polypeptide(L)'
;MMDGKERLNALEVALKNEMVEREFYLKNAERTKNPLGKAMFKQIGDEELEHYERLKQLHEKWAKQEKWPETVPLKVKDTNIKQVLNGLGRKAEETSKGDASDLEAVRKALDFEAKGVKFYAGLRDSVTDPKEKQFFDLLSKIEHEHYLSLKDTEEYFIDPASWYRKMEHHTLDGG
;
A
#
# COMPACT_ATOMS: atom_id res chain seq x y z
N MET A 1 25.47 -9.96 0.09
CA MET A 1 24.65 -9.92 1.33
C MET A 1 24.97 -8.62 2.02
N MET A 2 23.97 -7.89 2.49
CA MET A 2 24.20 -6.64 3.24
C MET A 2 24.82 -6.93 4.61
N ASP A 3 25.78 -6.09 5.01
CA ASP A 3 26.35 -6.11 6.35
C ASP A 3 25.40 -5.48 7.39
N GLY A 4 25.75 -5.55 8.68
CA GLY A 4 24.90 -5.06 9.77
C GLY A 4 24.61 -3.55 9.72
N LYS A 5 25.56 -2.74 9.24
CA LYS A 5 25.39 -1.29 9.14
C LYS A 5 24.53 -0.93 7.93
N GLU A 6 24.76 -1.58 6.80
CA GLU A 6 23.94 -1.42 5.59
C GLU A 6 22.48 -1.79 5.84
N ARG A 7 22.24 -2.88 6.60
CA ARG A 7 20.91 -3.33 7.02
C ARG A 7 20.16 -2.28 7.84
N LEU A 8 20.81 -1.68 8.85
CA LEU A 8 20.19 -0.65 9.69
C LEU A 8 19.89 0.62 8.88
N ASN A 9 20.84 1.08 8.06
CA ASN A 9 20.62 2.24 7.17
C ASN A 9 19.45 2.00 6.21
N ALA A 10 19.32 0.79 5.67
CA ALA A 10 18.21 0.45 4.78
C ALA A 10 16.86 0.52 5.50
N LEU A 11 16.79 0.09 6.76
CA LEU A 11 15.57 0.21 7.56
C LEU A 11 15.26 1.66 7.97
N GLU A 12 16.27 2.49 8.24
CA GLU A 12 16.05 3.91 8.48
C GLU A 12 15.42 4.60 7.25
N VAL A 13 15.87 4.22 6.05
CA VAL A 13 15.27 4.67 4.79
C VAL A 13 13.83 4.16 4.67
N ALA A 14 13.59 2.86 4.94
CA ALA A 14 12.25 2.27 4.92
C ALA A 14 11.30 3.04 5.84
N LEU A 15 11.67 3.19 7.12
CA LEU A 15 10.90 3.90 8.14
C LEU A 15 10.55 5.33 7.74
N LYS A 16 11.49 6.03 7.09
CA LYS A 16 11.25 7.38 6.59
C LYS A 16 10.25 7.39 5.43
N ASN A 17 10.36 6.45 4.50
CA ASN A 17 9.46 6.33 3.35
C ASN A 17 8.02 6.08 3.83
N GLU A 18 7.82 5.10 4.70
CA GLU A 18 6.51 4.77 5.30
C GLU A 18 5.81 6.00 5.90
N MET A 19 6.54 6.80 6.66
CA MET A 19 5.99 8.01 7.27
C MET A 19 5.67 9.10 6.24
N VAL A 20 6.52 9.28 5.23
CA VAL A 20 6.29 10.24 4.13
C VAL A 20 5.06 9.85 3.31
N GLU A 21 4.92 8.56 3.01
CA GLU A 21 3.81 8.02 2.24
C GLU A 21 2.51 8.11 3.04
N ARG A 22 2.53 7.72 4.31
CA ARG A 22 1.42 7.94 5.24
C ARG A 22 0.94 9.38 5.29
N GLU A 23 1.85 10.34 5.51
CA GLU A 23 1.50 11.76 5.57
C GLU A 23 0.89 12.23 4.25
N PHE A 24 1.44 11.78 3.13
CA PHE A 24 0.88 12.05 1.82
C PHE A 24 -0.56 11.50 1.70
N TYR A 25 -0.78 10.25 2.07
CA TYR A 25 -2.09 9.61 2.00
C TYR A 25 -3.13 10.32 2.85
N LEU A 26 -2.85 10.56 4.12
CA LEU A 26 -3.79 11.23 5.02
C LEU A 26 -4.12 12.65 4.56
N LYS A 27 -3.14 13.41 4.07
CA LYS A 27 -3.36 14.75 3.52
C LYS A 27 -4.28 14.72 2.29
N ASN A 28 -4.11 13.74 1.40
CA ASN A 28 -4.98 13.62 0.23
C ASN A 28 -6.37 13.09 0.59
N ALA A 29 -6.49 12.24 1.61
CA ALA A 29 -7.77 11.80 2.16
C ALA A 29 -8.59 12.98 2.70
N GLU A 30 -7.95 13.94 3.39
CA GLU A 30 -8.60 15.16 3.88
C GLU A 30 -9.03 16.10 2.74
N ARG A 31 -8.16 16.25 1.74
CA ARG A 31 -8.35 17.18 0.62
C ARG A 31 -9.44 16.74 -0.35
N THR A 32 -9.48 15.46 -0.71
CA THR A 32 -10.40 14.97 -1.75
C THR A 32 -11.86 15.09 -1.32
N LYS A 33 -12.70 15.51 -2.25
CA LYS A 33 -14.16 15.49 -2.09
C LYS A 33 -14.76 14.17 -2.55
N ASN A 34 -13.99 13.34 -3.26
CA ASN A 34 -14.43 12.05 -3.70
C ASN A 34 -14.49 11.08 -2.50
N PRO A 35 -15.66 10.50 -2.17
CA PRO A 35 -15.81 9.60 -1.03
C PRO A 35 -14.95 8.34 -1.15
N LEU A 36 -14.80 7.80 -2.37
CA LEU A 36 -13.97 6.64 -2.64
C LEU A 36 -12.51 7.02 -2.44
N GLY A 37 -12.06 8.11 -3.07
CA GLY A 37 -10.69 8.60 -2.90
C GLY A 37 -10.32 8.81 -1.44
N LYS A 38 -11.24 9.39 -0.67
CA LYS A 38 -11.07 9.62 0.78
C LYS A 38 -10.87 8.31 1.53
N ALA A 39 -11.73 7.33 1.29
CA ALA A 39 -11.65 6.04 1.96
C ALA A 39 -10.40 5.24 1.54
N MET A 40 -10.09 5.20 0.23
CA MET A 40 -8.89 4.56 -0.30
C MET A 40 -7.61 5.14 0.31
N PHE A 41 -7.42 6.47 0.23
CA PHE A 41 -6.23 7.11 0.79
C PHE A 41 -6.14 6.93 2.31
N LYS A 42 -7.26 7.01 3.03
CA LYS A 42 -7.25 6.77 4.47
C LYS A 42 -6.83 5.34 4.81
N GLN A 43 -7.35 4.36 4.08
CA GLN A 43 -7.05 2.95 4.33
C GLN A 43 -5.57 2.64 4.10
N ILE A 44 -5.01 3.05 2.96
CA ILE A 44 -3.58 2.86 2.66
C ILE A 44 -2.72 3.61 3.69
N GLY A 45 -3.05 4.86 4.02
CA GLY A 45 -2.32 5.61 5.05
C GLY A 45 -2.38 5.00 6.47
N ASP A 46 -3.43 4.23 6.79
CA ASP A 46 -3.49 3.45 8.04
C ASP A 46 -2.64 2.17 7.95
N GLU A 47 -2.46 1.61 6.75
CA GLU A 47 -1.62 0.43 6.48
C GLU A 47 -0.13 0.78 6.50
N GLU A 48 0.28 1.94 5.96
CA GLU A 48 1.67 2.44 6.08
C GLU A 48 2.11 2.64 7.54
N LEU A 49 1.17 2.94 8.46
CA LEU A 49 1.51 2.94 9.89
C LEU A 49 1.83 1.54 10.39
N GLU A 50 1.06 0.53 9.98
CA GLU A 50 1.32 -0.85 10.38
C GLU A 50 2.68 -1.31 9.84
N HIS A 51 3.01 -0.98 8.59
CA HIS A 51 4.32 -1.22 7.98
C HIS A 51 5.44 -0.58 8.80
N TYR A 52 5.34 0.73 9.08
CA TYR A 52 6.28 1.47 9.92
C TYR A 52 6.50 0.81 11.27
N GLU A 53 5.44 0.42 11.97
CA GLU A 53 5.54 -0.21 13.28
C GLU A 53 6.30 -1.55 13.21
N ARG A 54 6.11 -2.34 12.15
CA ARG A 54 6.82 -3.61 11.97
C ARG A 54 8.28 -3.41 11.60
N LEU A 55 8.56 -2.45 10.72
CA LEU A 55 9.93 -2.09 10.36
C LEU A 55 10.68 -1.52 11.57
N LYS A 56 10.00 -0.80 12.46
CA LYS A 56 10.60 -0.26 13.68
C LYS A 56 10.95 -1.37 14.65
N GLN A 57 10.05 -2.34 14.83
CA GLN A 57 10.33 -3.55 15.61
C GLN A 57 11.51 -4.33 15.02
N LEU A 58 11.61 -4.42 13.69
CA LEU A 58 12.74 -5.03 13.00
C LEU A 58 14.06 -4.31 13.28
N HIS A 59 14.06 -2.99 13.12
CA HIS A 59 15.21 -2.14 13.36
C HIS A 59 15.72 -2.28 14.80
N GLU A 60 14.84 -2.22 15.79
CA GLU A 60 15.21 -2.37 17.20
C GLU A 60 15.84 -3.73 17.52
N LYS A 61 15.36 -4.81 16.90
CA LYS A 61 15.95 -6.15 17.08
C LYS A 61 17.32 -6.27 16.44
N TRP A 62 17.49 -5.79 15.20
CA TRP A 62 18.79 -5.79 14.53
C TRP A 62 19.81 -4.93 15.27
N ALA A 63 19.42 -3.77 15.80
CA ALA A 63 20.29 -2.90 16.60
C ALA A 63 20.81 -3.59 17.87
N LYS A 64 20.02 -4.48 18.46
CA LYS A 64 20.37 -5.29 19.64
C LYS A 64 21.03 -6.64 19.29
N GLN A 65 21.19 -6.96 18.02
CA GLN A 65 21.67 -8.26 17.53
C GLN A 65 20.83 -9.45 18.06
N GLU A 66 19.54 -9.21 18.29
CA GLU A 66 18.61 -10.24 18.76
C GLU A 66 18.15 -11.13 17.60
N LYS A 67 17.81 -12.39 17.91
CA LYS A 67 17.21 -13.29 16.92
C LYS A 67 15.79 -12.85 16.57
N TRP A 68 15.45 -12.97 15.29
CA TRP A 68 14.11 -12.71 14.78
C TRP A 68 13.09 -13.66 15.43
N PRO A 69 11.87 -13.18 15.81
CA PRO A 69 10.84 -14.06 16.36
C PRO A 69 10.42 -15.09 15.30
N GLU A 70 9.82 -16.20 15.73
CA GLU A 70 9.35 -17.23 14.79
C GLU A 70 8.26 -16.74 13.85
N THR A 71 7.44 -15.79 14.32
CA THR A 71 6.42 -15.13 13.51
C THR A 71 6.48 -13.62 13.71
N VAL A 72 6.28 -12.90 12.61
CA VAL A 72 5.97 -11.47 12.64
C VAL A 72 4.56 -11.36 12.11
N PRO A 73 3.58 -11.05 12.95
CA PRO A 73 2.21 -10.91 12.48
C PRO A 73 2.13 -9.60 11.70
N LEU A 74 2.25 -9.65 10.38
CA LEU A 74 1.82 -8.57 9.49
C LEU A 74 0.44 -8.98 8.96
N LYS A 75 -0.59 -8.18 9.21
CA LYS A 75 -1.92 -8.47 8.69
C LYS A 75 -1.95 -7.99 7.25
N VAL A 76 -2.05 -8.94 6.31
CA VAL A 76 -2.43 -8.58 4.94
C VAL A 76 -3.90 -8.18 4.99
N LYS A 77 -4.17 -6.91 4.72
CA LYS A 77 -5.53 -6.45 4.44
C LYS A 77 -5.69 -6.39 2.93
N ASP A 78 -6.75 -7.00 2.43
CA ASP A 78 -7.12 -6.88 1.03
C ASP A 78 -7.71 -5.49 0.79
N THR A 79 -6.85 -4.48 0.67
CA THR A 79 -7.29 -3.17 0.21
C THR A 79 -7.68 -3.33 -1.25
N ASN A 80 -8.96 -3.16 -1.56
CA ASN A 80 -9.44 -3.03 -2.93
C ASN A 80 -10.68 -2.14 -3.00
N ILE A 81 -10.89 -1.54 -4.17
CA ILE A 81 -11.94 -0.55 -4.38
C ILE A 81 -13.35 -1.12 -4.15
N LYS A 82 -13.60 -2.41 -4.43
CA LYS A 82 -14.89 -3.08 -4.18
C LYS A 82 -15.20 -3.12 -2.70
N GLN A 83 -14.25 -3.53 -1.87
CA GLN A 83 -14.41 -3.56 -0.42
C GLN A 83 -14.61 -2.15 0.13
N VAL A 84 -13.87 -1.16 -0.39
CA VAL A 84 -14.04 0.24 0.00
C VAL A 84 -15.43 0.78 -0.38
N LEU A 85 -15.91 0.51 -1.59
CA LEU A 85 -17.27 0.89 -2.03
C LEU A 85 -18.35 0.23 -1.16
N ASN A 86 -18.20 -1.07 -0.88
CA ASN A 86 -19.12 -1.80 0.00
C ASN A 86 -19.16 -1.21 1.41
N GLY A 87 -18.00 -0.87 1.98
CA GLY A 87 -17.91 -0.22 3.29
C GLY A 87 -18.53 1.18 3.34
N LEU A 88 -18.54 1.88 2.19
CA LEU A 88 -19.21 3.18 2.05
C LEU A 88 -20.74 3.06 1.84
N GLY A 89 -21.26 1.85 1.58
CA GLY A 89 -22.67 1.63 1.27
C GLY A 89 -23.15 2.36 0.01
N ARG A 90 -22.24 2.73 -0.90
CA ARG A 90 -22.58 3.51 -2.10
C ARG A 90 -22.77 2.62 -3.31
N LYS A 91 -23.78 2.99 -4.12
CA LYS A 91 -23.96 2.41 -5.44
C LYS A 91 -23.11 3.12 -6.48
N ALA A 92 -22.89 2.42 -7.58
CA ALA A 92 -22.10 2.87 -8.70
C ALA A 92 -22.44 4.28 -9.19
N GLU A 93 -23.73 4.54 -9.27
CA GLU A 93 -24.37 5.74 -9.79
C GLU A 93 -24.21 6.97 -8.87
N GLU A 94 -23.89 6.76 -7.59
CA GLU A 94 -23.84 7.80 -6.55
C GLU A 94 -22.44 8.41 -6.37
N THR A 95 -21.52 8.03 -7.25
CA THR A 95 -20.10 8.31 -7.08
C THR A 95 -19.58 9.12 -8.27
N SER A 96 -18.92 10.24 -7.98
CA SER A 96 -18.47 11.21 -8.98
C SER A 96 -17.08 10.86 -9.52
N LYS A 97 -16.75 11.34 -10.72
CA LYS A 97 -15.38 11.36 -11.24
C LYS A 97 -14.43 12.06 -10.24
N GLY A 98 -13.15 11.71 -10.30
CA GLY A 98 -12.10 12.48 -9.62
C GLY A 98 -11.87 13.81 -10.33
N ASP A 99 -11.43 14.84 -9.60
CA ASP A 99 -10.92 16.05 -10.23
C ASP A 99 -9.45 15.89 -10.67
N ALA A 100 -8.90 16.91 -11.33
CA ALA A 100 -7.52 16.87 -11.80
C ALA A 100 -6.49 16.68 -10.67
N SER A 101 -6.76 17.24 -9.49
CA SER A 101 -5.85 17.14 -8.33
C SER A 101 -5.93 15.74 -7.71
N ASP A 102 -7.11 15.12 -7.72
CA ASP A 102 -7.32 13.74 -7.29
C ASP A 102 -6.60 12.75 -8.20
N LEU A 103 -6.68 12.94 -9.53
CA LEU A 103 -5.91 12.14 -10.49
C LEU A 103 -4.39 12.31 -10.32
N GLU A 104 -3.91 13.54 -10.11
CA GLU A 104 -2.49 13.79 -9.84
C GLU A 104 -2.03 13.09 -8.56
N ALA A 105 -2.84 13.14 -7.50
CA ALA A 105 -2.54 12.48 -6.24
C ALA A 105 -2.45 10.95 -6.38
N VAL A 106 -3.41 10.33 -7.07
CA VAL A 106 -3.39 8.89 -7.34
C VAL A 106 -2.16 8.50 -8.17
N ARG A 107 -1.80 9.29 -9.18
CA ARG A 107 -0.60 9.01 -9.99
C ARG A 107 0.70 9.12 -9.21
N LYS A 108 0.77 10.05 -8.27
CA LYS A 108 1.90 10.15 -7.36
C LYS A 108 1.95 8.99 -6.38
N ALA A 109 0.79 8.57 -5.85
CA ALA A 109 0.68 7.36 -5.03
C ALA A 109 1.18 6.12 -5.78
N LEU A 110 0.77 5.95 -7.04
CA LEU A 110 1.25 4.86 -7.90
C LEU A 110 2.79 4.82 -8.05
N ASP A 111 3.44 5.98 -8.07
CA ASP A 111 4.90 6.05 -8.11
C ASP A 111 5.54 5.68 -6.76
N PHE A 112 4.90 6.03 -5.64
CA PHE A 112 5.32 5.57 -4.30
C PHE A 112 5.26 4.05 -4.20
N GLU A 113 4.10 3.46 -4.45
CA GLU A 113 3.93 2.00 -4.38
C GLU A 113 4.88 1.25 -5.33
N ALA A 114 5.05 1.74 -6.56
CA ALA A 114 5.97 1.13 -7.51
C ALA A 114 7.44 1.19 -7.05
N LYS A 115 7.80 2.20 -6.25
CA LYS A 115 9.11 2.29 -5.60
C LYS A 115 9.19 1.40 -4.38
N GLY A 116 8.15 1.35 -3.55
CA GLY A 116 8.02 0.46 -2.38
C GLY A 116 8.20 -1.01 -2.78
N VAL A 117 7.46 -1.48 -3.79
CA VAL A 117 7.58 -2.83 -4.36
C VAL A 117 9.03 -3.17 -4.68
N LYS A 118 9.72 -2.30 -5.44
CA LYS A 118 11.12 -2.52 -5.86
C LYS A 118 12.08 -2.46 -4.68
N PHE A 119 11.85 -1.55 -3.76
CA PHE A 119 12.70 -1.36 -2.59
C PHE A 119 12.66 -2.59 -1.70
N TYR A 120 11.48 -3.08 -1.33
CA TYR A 120 11.34 -4.27 -0.50
C TYR A 120 11.79 -5.56 -1.20
N ALA A 121 11.56 -5.70 -2.51
CA ALA A 121 12.15 -6.81 -3.28
C ALA A 121 13.69 -6.78 -3.22
N GLY A 122 14.29 -5.59 -3.30
CA GLY A 122 15.74 -5.41 -3.14
C GLY A 122 16.24 -5.81 -1.75
N LEU A 123 15.51 -5.46 -0.68
CA LEU A 123 15.85 -5.88 0.69
C LEU A 123 15.72 -7.39 0.89
N ARG A 124 14.68 -8.00 0.35
CA ARG A 124 14.53 -9.46 0.34
C ARG A 124 15.74 -10.15 -0.30
N ASP A 125 16.23 -9.61 -1.41
CA ASP A 125 17.34 -10.21 -2.15
C ASP A 125 18.70 -9.96 -1.49
N SER A 126 18.80 -8.94 -0.62
CA SER A 126 20.04 -8.56 0.06
C SER A 126 20.28 -9.26 1.39
N VAL A 127 19.23 -9.79 2.02
CA VAL A 127 19.29 -10.55 3.28
C VAL A 127 19.43 -12.07 3.05
N THR A 128 19.80 -12.80 4.11
CA THR A 128 20.00 -14.26 4.05
C THR A 128 19.09 -15.06 4.95
N ASP A 129 18.69 -14.49 6.08
CA ASP A 129 17.80 -15.18 6.99
C ASP A 129 16.45 -15.42 6.28
N PRO A 130 15.96 -16.68 6.22
CA PRO A 130 14.71 -16.98 5.52
C PRO A 130 13.50 -16.20 6.03
N LYS A 131 13.47 -15.84 7.32
CA LYS A 131 12.38 -15.08 7.93
C LYS A 131 12.45 -13.61 7.54
N GLU A 132 13.65 -13.03 7.49
CA GLU A 132 13.87 -11.68 6.96
C GLU A 132 13.44 -11.61 5.49
N LYS A 133 13.80 -12.61 4.69
CA LYS A 133 13.34 -12.71 3.29
C LYS A 133 11.83 -12.77 3.19
N GLN A 134 11.19 -13.63 3.96
CA GLN A 134 9.73 -13.75 3.95
C GLN A 134 9.05 -12.44 4.34
N PHE A 135 9.59 -11.72 5.32
CA PHE A 135 9.05 -10.42 5.76
C PHE A 135 9.12 -9.37 4.65
N PHE A 136 10.27 -9.18 4.01
CA PHE A 136 10.39 -8.20 2.92
C PHE A 136 9.67 -8.61 1.64
N ASP A 137 9.56 -9.92 1.36
CA ASP A 137 8.72 -10.43 0.28
C ASP A 137 7.24 -10.12 0.53
N LEU A 138 6.80 -10.23 1.78
CA LEU A 138 5.44 -9.89 2.16
C LEU A 138 5.15 -8.39 2.02
N LEU A 139 6.06 -7.52 2.50
CA LEU A 139 5.92 -6.07 2.27
C LEU A 139 5.87 -5.75 0.79
N SER A 140 6.81 -6.26 -0.02
CA SER A 140 6.83 -6.05 -1.47
C SER A 140 5.51 -6.47 -2.15
N LYS A 141 4.86 -7.52 -1.66
CA LYS A 141 3.54 -7.95 -2.15
C LYS A 141 2.42 -7.01 -1.71
N ILE A 142 2.43 -6.50 -0.48
CA ILE A 142 1.40 -5.57 -0.01
C ILE A 142 1.46 -4.26 -0.80
N GLU A 143 2.64 -3.67 -0.98
CA GLU A 143 2.83 -2.47 -1.83
C GLU A 143 2.33 -2.72 -3.27
N HIS A 144 2.47 -3.96 -3.75
CA HIS A 144 1.97 -4.32 -5.08
C HIS A 144 0.45 -4.33 -5.12
N GLU A 145 -0.22 -4.83 -4.09
CA GLU A 145 -1.68 -4.79 -3.98
C GLU A 145 -2.21 -3.35 -3.81
N HIS A 146 -1.49 -2.49 -3.08
CA HIS A 146 -1.77 -1.05 -3.04
C HIS A 146 -1.65 -0.41 -4.43
N TYR A 147 -0.57 -0.71 -5.16
CA TYR A 147 -0.38 -0.25 -6.54
C TYR A 147 -1.56 -0.65 -7.44
N LEU A 148 -1.98 -1.92 -7.38
CA LEU A 148 -3.10 -2.42 -8.18
C LEU A 148 -4.42 -1.73 -7.80
N SER A 149 -4.65 -1.50 -6.51
CA SER A 149 -5.83 -0.79 -6.03
C SER A 149 -5.87 0.68 -6.43
N LEU A 150 -4.71 1.35 -6.45
CA LEU A 150 -4.59 2.71 -6.94
C LEU A 150 -4.73 2.78 -8.46
N LYS A 151 -4.30 1.75 -9.20
CA LYS A 151 -4.54 1.64 -10.64
C LYS A 151 -6.03 1.55 -10.93
N ASP A 152 -6.74 0.72 -10.18
CA ASP A 152 -8.18 0.58 -10.29
C ASP A 152 -8.90 1.90 -9.92
N THR A 153 -8.40 2.60 -8.89
CA THR A 153 -8.88 3.94 -8.50
C THR A 153 -8.62 4.99 -9.59
N GLU A 154 -7.49 4.93 -10.29
CA GLU A 154 -7.19 5.81 -11.43
C GLU A 154 -8.20 5.58 -12.57
N GLU A 155 -8.44 4.32 -12.95
CA GLU A 155 -9.44 3.96 -13.97
C GLU A 155 -10.83 4.48 -13.57
N TYR A 156 -11.21 4.25 -12.32
CA TYR A 156 -12.46 4.73 -11.75
C TYR A 156 -12.57 6.26 -11.79
N PHE A 157 -11.54 7.02 -11.43
CA PHE A 157 -11.60 8.49 -11.46
C PHE A 157 -11.73 9.07 -12.87
N ILE A 158 -11.17 8.41 -13.89
CA ILE A 158 -11.26 8.82 -15.30
C ILE A 158 -12.68 8.59 -15.83
N ASP A 159 -13.21 7.37 -15.66
CA ASP A 159 -14.52 6.99 -16.16
C ASP A 159 -15.22 5.93 -15.28
N PRO A 160 -15.92 6.37 -14.21
CA PRO A 160 -16.64 5.49 -13.31
C PRO A 160 -17.62 4.58 -14.05
N ALA A 161 -18.32 5.09 -15.06
CA ALA A 161 -19.33 4.32 -15.79
C ALA A 161 -18.72 3.15 -16.56
N SER A 162 -17.57 3.36 -17.21
CA SER A 162 -16.84 2.28 -17.89
C SER A 162 -16.23 1.30 -16.89
N TRP A 163 -15.69 1.81 -15.78
CA TRP A 163 -15.13 1.01 -14.71
C TRP A 163 -16.16 0.02 -14.12
N TYR A 164 -17.37 0.51 -13.80
CA TYR A 164 -18.44 -0.34 -13.27
C TYR A 164 -18.87 -1.42 -14.26
N ARG A 165 -19.06 -1.09 -15.55
CA ARG A 165 -19.38 -2.08 -16.58
C ARG A 165 -18.33 -3.19 -16.63
N LYS A 166 -17.04 -2.84 -16.63
CA LYS A 166 -15.93 -3.81 -16.63
C LYS A 166 -16.02 -4.73 -15.40
N MET A 167 -16.34 -4.17 -14.24
CA MET A 167 -16.43 -4.92 -12.98
C MET A 167 -17.65 -5.83 -12.88
N GLU A 168 -18.80 -5.43 -13.43
CA GLU A 168 -20.00 -6.27 -13.51
C GLU A 168 -19.80 -7.46 -14.47
N HIS A 169 -19.09 -7.25 -15.59
CA HIS A 169 -18.81 -8.34 -16.53
C HIS A 169 -17.86 -9.40 -15.95
N HIS A 170 -16.81 -9.00 -15.21
CA HIS A 170 -15.89 -9.95 -14.58
C HIS A 170 -16.55 -10.81 -13.48
N THR A 171 -17.69 -10.37 -12.94
CA THR A 171 -18.45 -11.16 -11.94
C THR A 171 -19.41 -12.18 -12.56
N LEU A 172 -19.69 -12.11 -13.87
CA LEU A 172 -20.64 -13.01 -14.55
C LEU A 172 -19.98 -14.27 -15.15
N ASP A 173 -18.68 -14.25 -15.43
CA ASP A 173 -17.95 -15.37 -16.05
C ASP A 173 -17.26 -16.34 -15.06
N GLY A 174 -17.60 -16.25 -13.76
CA GLY A 174 -16.97 -17.03 -12.68
C GLY A 174 -17.90 -17.96 -11.91
N GLY A 175 -18.94 -18.50 -12.56
CA GLY A 175 -19.87 -19.50 -12.00
C GLY A 175 -19.40 -20.94 -12.15
#